data_AF-A0A4U9HZF5-F1
#
_entry.id   AF-A0A4U9HZF5-F1
#
_cell.length_a   1.000
_cell.length_b   1.000
_cell.length_c   1.000
_cell.angle_alpha   90.00
_cell.angle_beta   90.00
_cell.angle_gamma   90.00
#
_symmetry.space_group_name_H-M   'P 1'
#
loop_
_entity.id
_entity.type
_entity.pdbx_description
1 polymer ?
#
loop_
_entity_poly.entity_id
_entity_poly.type
_entity_poly.pdbx_seq_one_letter_code
_entity_poly.pdbx_strand_id
1 'polypeptide(L)'
;MKILNLQPPAIAAAWQRGDIDGAYVWAPVVNELAKNGKVLADSAQVASGARRRWMSGVVRKDFARQHPQVVSAFAASSLAAQKAYLNDPAAWLGDKEHLATLARLSGVPEAQVPALVQGNRYLPAAEQVSQLGQPVSKAIHDTAEF
;
A
#
# COMPACT_ATOMS: atom_id res chain seq x y z
N MET A 1 15.36 11.84 21.84
CA MET A 1 14.84 11.01 20.73
C MET A 1 15.69 11.28 19.50
N LYS A 2 16.24 10.24 18.87
CA LYS A 2 17.07 10.36 17.65
C LYS A 2 16.39 9.61 16.51
N ILE A 3 16.10 10.28 15.41
CA ILE A 3 15.54 9.66 14.21
C ILE A 3 16.70 9.27 13.30
N LEU A 4 16.77 7.99 12.93
CA LEU A 4 17.79 7.44 12.05
C LEU A 4 17.16 7.14 10.69
N ASN A 5 17.83 7.54 9.61
CA ASN A 5 17.41 7.19 8.26
C ASN A 5 18.00 5.82 7.87
N LEU A 6 17.22 4.76 8.06
CA LEU A 6 17.63 3.38 7.75
C LEU A 6 16.67 2.76 6.74
N GLN A 7 17.23 2.03 5.78
CA GLN A 7 16.44 1.20 4.87
C GLN A 7 15.94 -0.07 5.59
N PRO A 8 14.83 -0.70 5.15
CA PRO A 8 14.22 -1.83 5.87
C PRO A 8 15.18 -2.99 6.23
N PRO A 9 16.11 -3.44 5.36
CA PRO A 9 17.08 -4.48 5.74
C PRO A 9 18.01 -4.04 6.89
N ALA A 10 18.40 -2.77 6.91
CA ALA A 10 19.24 -2.21 7.97
C ALA A 10 18.46 -2.06 9.28
N ILE A 11 17.16 -1.74 9.22
CA ILE A 11 16.26 -1.72 10.38
C ILE A 11 16.20 -3.10 11.03
N ALA A 12 15.99 -4.16 10.25
CA ALA A 12 15.93 -5.53 10.77
C ALA A 12 17.23 -5.92 11.50
N ALA A 13 18.39 -5.61 10.89
CA ALA A 13 19.68 -5.90 11.50
C ALA A 13 19.96 -5.07 12.76
N ALA A 14 19.61 -3.77 12.76
CA ALA A 14 19.76 -2.90 13.92
C ALA A 14 18.86 -3.33 15.10
N TRP A 15 17.63 -3.77 14.81
CA TRP A 15 16.72 -4.33 15.81
C TRP A 15 17.28 -5.61 16.45
N GLN A 16 17.81 -6.53 15.64
CA GLN A 16 18.41 -7.77 16.14
C GLN A 16 19.64 -7.52 17.02
N ARG A 17 20.41 -6.46 16.77
CA ARG A 17 21.56 -6.06 17.59
C ARG A 17 21.19 -5.24 18.82
N GLY A 18 19.95 -4.73 18.91
CA GLY A 18 19.53 -3.81 19.97
C GLY A 18 20.02 -2.37 19.78
N ASP A 19 20.41 -1.98 18.57
CA ASP A 19 20.90 -0.62 18.26
C ASP A 19 19.76 0.41 18.16
N ILE A 20 18.51 -0.06 18.06
CA ILE A 20 17.31 0.78 17.96
C ILE A 20 16.22 0.31 18.92
N ASP A 21 15.51 1.27 19.52
CA ASP A 21 14.41 1.01 20.46
C ASP A 21 13.06 0.76 19.76
N GLY A 22 12.95 1.09 18.47
CA GLY A 22 11.71 0.95 17.69
C GLY A 22 11.86 1.38 16.24
N ALA A 23 10.92 0.97 15.40
CA ALA A 23 10.86 1.35 13.99
C ALA A 23 9.42 1.50 13.49
N TYR A 24 9.21 2.43 12.56
CA TYR A 24 7.97 2.56 11.80
C TYR A 24 8.22 2.05 10.38
N VAL A 25 7.79 0.81 10.10
CA VAL A 25 8.17 0.07 8.88
C VAL A 25 7.03 -0.83 8.41
N TRP A 26 7.04 -1.22 7.13
CA TRP A 26 6.08 -2.15 6.53
C TRP A 26 6.61 -3.58 6.48
N ALA A 27 5.77 -4.52 6.01
CA ALA A 27 6.15 -5.93 5.80
C ALA A 27 7.28 -6.06 4.75
N PRO A 28 8.19 -7.05 4.88
CA PRO A 28 8.17 -8.14 5.86
C PRO A 28 8.79 -7.77 7.22
N VAL A 29 9.52 -6.65 7.32
CA VAL A 29 10.30 -6.30 8.51
C VAL A 29 9.43 -6.09 9.74
N VAL A 30 8.26 -5.47 9.59
CA VAL A 30 7.32 -5.30 10.71
C VAL A 30 6.90 -6.63 11.34
N ASN A 31 6.76 -7.69 10.53
CA ASN A 31 6.36 -9.01 11.01
C ASN A 31 7.48 -9.66 11.84
N GLU A 32 8.74 -9.42 11.48
CA GLU A 32 9.89 -9.90 12.24
C GLU A 32 10.06 -9.13 13.56
N LEU A 33 9.94 -7.80 13.53
CA LEU A 33 10.01 -6.96 14.74
C LEU A 33 8.88 -7.29 15.72
N ALA A 34 7.66 -7.56 15.22
CA ALA A 34 6.51 -7.88 16.04
C ALA A 34 6.61 -9.22 16.79
N LYS A 35 7.50 -10.14 16.39
CA LYS A 35 7.72 -11.41 17.12
C LYS A 35 8.21 -11.16 18.55
N ASN A 36 9.07 -10.16 18.71
CA ASN A 36 9.74 -9.84 19.98
C ASN A 36 9.46 -8.39 20.44
N GLY A 37 8.55 -7.69 19.76
CA GLY A 37 8.25 -6.28 19.97
C GLY A 37 6.78 -6.04 20.27
N LYS A 38 6.44 -4.81 20.64
CA LYS A 38 5.07 -4.36 20.85
C LYS A 38 4.69 -3.33 19.81
N VAL A 39 3.56 -3.54 19.12
CA VAL A 39 2.98 -2.52 18.23
C VAL A 39 2.44 -1.37 19.09
N LEU A 40 3.05 -0.18 18.93
CA LEU A 40 2.66 1.03 19.68
C LEU A 40 1.62 1.87 18.92
N ALA A 41 1.73 1.93 17.60
CA ALA A 41 0.80 2.61 16.72
C ALA A 41 0.84 1.99 15.33
N ASP A 42 -0.29 1.90 14.66
CA ASP A 42 -0.37 1.52 13.25
C ASP A 42 -0.74 2.73 12.36
N SER A 43 -0.67 2.50 11.04
CA SER A 43 -0.97 3.52 10.05
C SER A 43 -2.41 4.02 10.08
N ALA A 44 -3.37 3.20 10.51
CA ALA A 44 -4.77 3.59 10.63
C ALA A 44 -4.99 4.51 11.86
N GLN A 45 -4.32 4.21 12.98
CA GLN A 45 -4.34 5.04 14.19
C GLN A 45 -3.69 6.41 13.95
N VAL A 46 -2.53 6.44 13.30
CA VAL A 46 -1.87 7.71 12.92
C VAL A 46 -2.68 8.51 11.88
N ALA A 47 -3.49 7.83 11.07
CA ALA A 47 -4.36 8.47 10.07
C ALA A 47 -5.67 9.04 10.64
N SER A 48 -5.97 8.83 11.94
CA SER A 48 -7.12 9.44 12.62
C SER A 48 -6.87 10.93 12.85
N GLY A 49 -7.12 11.70 11.80
CA GLY A 49 -6.81 13.13 11.72
C GLY A 49 -6.26 13.46 10.34
N ALA A 50 -7.15 13.54 9.34
CA ALA A 50 -6.90 14.04 7.98
C ALA A 50 -5.78 13.40 7.11
N ARG A 51 -4.99 12.43 7.59
CA ARG A 51 -3.79 11.90 6.89
C ARG A 51 -3.98 10.51 6.29
N ARG A 52 -5.03 10.38 5.48
CA ARG A 52 -5.23 9.17 4.65
C ARG A 52 -4.09 9.10 3.62
N ARG A 53 -3.24 8.06 3.71
CA ARG A 53 -2.20 7.78 2.71
C ARG A 53 -2.83 7.08 1.52
N TRP A 54 -2.60 7.62 0.32
CA TRP A 54 -3.12 7.09 -0.94
C TRP A 54 -2.00 6.44 -1.73
N MET A 55 -2.30 5.32 -2.39
CA MET A 55 -1.46 4.79 -3.46
C MET A 55 -2.06 5.23 -4.80
N SER A 56 -1.27 5.89 -5.63
CA SER A 56 -1.72 6.41 -6.92
C SER A 56 -0.75 6.02 -8.03
N GLY A 57 -1.29 5.60 -9.17
CA GLY A 57 -0.52 5.47 -10.40
C GLY A 57 -0.27 6.85 -11.00
N VAL A 58 0.99 7.14 -11.35
CA VAL A 58 1.38 8.38 -12.02
C VAL A 58 1.97 8.06 -13.38
N VAL A 59 1.66 8.89 -14.37
CA VAL A 59 2.17 8.74 -15.75
C VAL A 59 2.84 10.03 -16.19
N ARG A 60 3.95 9.92 -16.92
CA ARG A 60 4.62 11.09 -17.50
C ARG A 60 3.72 11.76 -18.54
N LYS A 61 3.73 13.10 -18.55
CA LYS A 61 2.89 13.93 -19.42
C LYS A 61 3.16 13.73 -20.92
N ASP A 62 4.39 13.43 -21.30
CA ASP A 62 4.76 13.17 -22.69
C ASP A 62 4.27 11.80 -23.16
N PHE A 63 4.50 10.77 -22.35
CA PHE A 63 4.01 9.42 -22.60
C PHE A 63 2.48 9.38 -22.72
N ALA A 64 1.76 10.04 -21.81
CA ALA A 64 0.30 10.10 -21.86
C ALA A 64 -0.24 10.83 -23.11
N ARG A 65 0.49 11.81 -23.62
CA ARG A 65 0.13 12.51 -24.87
C ARG A 65 0.42 11.67 -26.12
N GLN A 66 1.52 10.92 -26.12
CA GLN A 66 1.92 10.08 -27.25
C GLN A 66 1.14 8.76 -27.31
N HIS A 67 0.73 8.23 -26.16
CA HIS A 67 0.09 6.92 -26.03
C HIS A 67 -1.17 6.95 -25.13
N PRO A 68 -2.16 7.82 -25.41
CA PRO A 68 -3.36 7.94 -24.57
C PRO A 68 -4.12 6.61 -24.44
N GLN A 69 -4.19 5.82 -25.53
CA GLN A 69 -4.83 4.51 -25.55
C GLN A 69 -4.18 3.50 -24.61
N VAL A 70 -2.85 3.56 -24.44
CA VAL A 70 -2.11 2.66 -23.55
C VAL A 70 -2.40 3.04 -22.10
N VAL A 71 -2.43 4.33 -21.79
CA VAL A 71 -2.77 4.83 -20.45
C VAL A 71 -4.20 4.44 -20.08
N SER A 72 -5.16 4.61 -21.00
CA SER A 72 -6.54 4.18 -20.80
C SER A 72 -6.67 2.67 -20.60
N ALA A 73 -5.95 1.87 -21.40
CA ALA A 73 -5.96 0.41 -21.25
C ALA A 73 -5.37 -0.04 -19.90
N PHE A 74 -4.31 0.61 -19.43
CA PHE A 74 -3.71 0.34 -18.12
C PHE A 74 -4.67 0.68 -16.96
N ALA A 75 -5.36 1.82 -17.04
CA ALA A 75 -6.36 2.20 -16.04
C ALA A 75 -7.53 1.21 -16.04
N ALA A 76 -8.02 0.83 -17.22
CA ALA A 76 -9.13 -0.11 -17.37
C ALA A 76 -8.79 -1.50 -16.83
N SER A 77 -7.60 -2.03 -17.11
CA SER A 77 -7.17 -3.35 -16.60
C SER A 77 -7.03 -3.35 -15.08
N SER A 78 -6.48 -2.27 -14.51
CA SER A 78 -6.35 -2.11 -13.06
C SER A 78 -7.71 -2.05 -12.37
N LEU A 79 -8.66 -1.29 -12.95
CA LEU A 79 -10.04 -1.20 -12.45
C LEU A 79 -10.78 -2.54 -12.56
N ALA A 80 -10.60 -3.28 -13.64
CA ALA A 80 -11.22 -4.60 -13.82
C ALA A 80 -10.73 -5.59 -12.76
N ALA A 81 -9.43 -5.62 -12.48
CA ALA A 81 -8.85 -6.47 -11.44
C ALA A 81 -9.38 -6.10 -10.04
N GLN A 82 -9.45 -4.80 -9.72
CA GLN A 82 -10.01 -4.34 -8.44
C GLN A 82 -11.51 -4.63 -8.33
N LYS A 83 -12.27 -4.50 -9.43
CA LYS A 83 -13.70 -4.78 -9.44
C LYS A 83 -14.00 -6.25 -9.13
N ALA A 84 -13.20 -7.18 -9.62
CA ALA A 84 -13.35 -8.61 -9.30
C ALA A 84 -13.27 -8.86 -7.79
N TYR A 85 -12.27 -8.25 -7.12
CA TYR A 85 -12.15 -8.32 -5.67
C TYR A 85 -13.32 -7.60 -4.95
N LEU A 86 -13.70 -6.39 -5.40
CA LEU A 86 -14.76 -5.60 -4.76
C LEU A 86 -16.15 -6.25 -4.87
N ASN A 87 -16.41 -7.03 -5.92
CA ASN A 87 -17.69 -7.71 -6.12
C ASN A 87 -17.89 -8.87 -5.14
N ASP A 88 -16.84 -9.67 -4.90
CA ASP A 88 -16.88 -10.78 -3.94
C ASP A 88 -15.49 -11.00 -3.32
N PRO A 89 -15.15 -10.26 -2.25
CA PRO A 89 -13.86 -10.38 -1.60
C PRO A 89 -13.60 -11.79 -1.05
N ALA A 90 -14.64 -12.49 -0.60
CA ALA A 90 -14.51 -13.81 0.00
C ALA A 90 -14.19 -14.87 -1.06
N ALA A 91 -14.90 -14.87 -2.19
CA ALA A 91 -14.57 -15.74 -3.31
C ALA A 91 -13.20 -15.40 -3.92
N TRP A 92 -12.88 -14.11 -4.07
CA TRP A 92 -11.60 -13.68 -4.63
C TRP A 92 -10.41 -14.13 -3.77
N LEU A 93 -10.52 -14.03 -2.45
CA LEU A 93 -9.51 -14.50 -1.49
C LEU A 93 -9.51 -16.03 -1.32
N GLY A 94 -10.60 -16.71 -1.68
CA GLY A 94 -10.68 -18.16 -1.71
C GLY A 94 -9.95 -18.79 -2.90
N ASP A 95 -9.60 -18.00 -3.91
CA ASP A 95 -8.87 -18.45 -5.09
C ASP A 95 -7.36 -18.55 -4.82
N LYS A 96 -6.83 -19.78 -4.89
CA LYS A 96 -5.42 -20.05 -4.64
C LYS A 96 -4.49 -19.42 -5.69
N GLU A 97 -4.93 -19.26 -6.94
CA GLU A 97 -4.09 -18.66 -7.98
C GLU A 97 -3.87 -17.18 -7.73
N HIS A 98 -4.89 -16.47 -7.23
CA HIS A 98 -4.76 -15.08 -6.80
C HIS A 98 -3.75 -14.94 -5.66
N LEU A 99 -3.87 -15.78 -4.63
CA LEU A 99 -2.97 -15.75 -3.47
C LEU A 99 -1.52 -16.07 -3.87
N ALA A 100 -1.31 -17.13 -4.65
CA ALA A 100 0.00 -17.53 -5.13
C ALA A 100 0.66 -16.44 -6.01
N THR A 101 -0.12 -15.83 -6.90
CA THR A 101 0.36 -14.73 -7.76
C THR A 101 0.79 -13.53 -6.93
N LEU A 102 -0.02 -13.10 -5.97
CA LEU A 102 0.31 -11.98 -5.09
C LEU A 102 1.50 -12.29 -4.19
N ALA A 103 1.59 -13.50 -3.64
CA ALA A 103 2.72 -13.94 -2.83
C ALA A 103 4.03 -13.85 -3.61
N ARG A 104 4.04 -14.36 -4.86
CA ARG A 104 5.21 -14.29 -5.75
C ARG A 104 5.60 -12.87 -6.12
N LEU A 105 4.64 -12.01 -6.47
CA LEU A 105 4.92 -10.63 -6.90
C LEU A 105 5.33 -9.74 -5.72
N SER A 106 4.80 -9.99 -4.53
CA SER A 106 5.05 -9.16 -3.34
C SER A 106 6.20 -9.69 -2.48
N GLY A 107 6.68 -10.91 -2.73
CA GLY A 107 7.75 -11.55 -1.94
C GLY A 107 7.35 -11.91 -0.51
N VAL A 108 6.07 -12.23 -0.30
CA VAL A 108 5.52 -12.61 1.03
C VAL A 108 4.97 -14.03 1.01
N PRO A 109 4.93 -14.75 2.15
CA PRO A 109 4.26 -16.05 2.22
C PRO A 109 2.76 -15.94 1.88
N GLU A 110 2.22 -16.94 1.18
CA GLU A 110 0.79 -16.97 0.79
C GLU A 110 -0.17 -16.78 1.96
N ALA A 111 0.15 -17.36 3.12
CA ALA A 111 -0.65 -17.22 4.35
C ALA A 111 -0.80 -15.76 4.83
N GLN A 112 0.10 -14.85 4.43
CA GLN A 112 0.05 -13.43 4.79
C GLN A 112 -0.75 -12.58 3.79
N VAL A 113 -0.99 -13.10 2.57
CA VAL A 113 -1.64 -12.34 1.48
C VAL A 113 -3.05 -11.87 1.85
N PRO A 114 -3.95 -12.70 2.42
CA PRO A 114 -5.31 -12.25 2.70
C PRO A 114 -5.38 -11.04 3.64
N ALA A 115 -4.60 -11.07 4.73
CA ALA A 115 -4.55 -9.97 5.69
C ALA A 115 -4.01 -8.67 5.06
N LEU A 116 -3.00 -8.78 4.18
CA LEU A 116 -2.44 -7.62 3.46
C LEU A 116 -3.44 -7.02 2.47
N VAL A 117 -4.18 -7.86 1.75
CA VAL A 117 -5.21 -7.40 0.80
C VAL A 117 -6.35 -6.71 1.57
N GLN A 118 -6.82 -7.30 2.66
CA GLN A 118 -7.89 -6.76 3.50
C GLN A 118 -7.48 -5.51 4.30
N GLY A 119 -6.19 -5.31 4.55
CA GLY A 119 -5.66 -4.12 5.22
C GLY A 119 -5.80 -2.83 4.40
N ASN A 120 -6.24 -2.92 3.14
CA ASN A 120 -6.42 -1.79 2.25
C ASN A 120 -7.89 -1.65 1.81
N ARG A 121 -8.33 -0.41 1.59
CA ARG A 121 -9.59 -0.12 0.90
C ARG A 121 -9.31 0.20 -0.56
N TYR A 122 -9.89 -0.60 -1.46
CA TYR A 122 -9.89 -0.33 -2.90
C TYR A 122 -11.12 0.50 -3.26
N LEU A 123 -10.96 1.38 -4.25
CA LEU A 123 -12.00 2.32 -4.66
C LEU A 123 -12.66 1.85 -5.96
N PRO A 124 -13.99 1.76 -6.03
CA PRO A 124 -14.71 1.62 -7.30
C PRO A 124 -14.39 2.77 -8.26
N ALA A 125 -14.53 2.53 -9.57
CA ALA A 125 -14.21 3.52 -10.60
C ALA A 125 -14.90 4.89 -10.37
N ALA A 126 -16.19 4.87 -9.99
CA ALA A 126 -16.95 6.09 -9.71
C ALA A 126 -16.37 6.89 -8.52
N GLU A 127 -15.90 6.20 -7.49
CA GLU A 127 -15.22 6.85 -6.36
C GLU A 127 -13.84 7.38 -6.79
N GLN A 128 -13.09 6.65 -7.62
CA GLN A 128 -11.79 7.12 -8.11
C GLN A 128 -11.91 8.43 -8.90
N VAL A 129 -12.90 8.56 -9.78
CA VAL A 129 -13.14 9.81 -10.54
C VAL A 129 -13.38 11.00 -9.60
N SER A 130 -14.18 10.80 -8.55
CA SER A 130 -14.45 11.84 -7.55
C SER A 130 -13.20 12.21 -6.74
N GLN A 131 -12.41 11.22 -6.34
CA GLN A 131 -11.20 11.43 -5.54
C GLN A 131 -10.05 12.06 -6.34
N LEU A 132 -9.86 11.66 -7.61
CA LEU A 132 -8.81 12.17 -8.50
C LEU A 132 -8.99 13.65 -8.89
N GLY A 133 -10.12 14.26 -8.54
CA GLY A 133 -10.34 15.70 -8.65
C GLY A 133 -9.69 16.50 -7.51
N GLN A 134 -10.50 17.32 -6.82
CA GLN A 134 -10.04 18.18 -5.72
C GLN A 134 -9.41 17.42 -4.52
N PRO A 135 -9.91 16.23 -4.09
CA PRO A 135 -9.38 15.55 -2.90
C PRO A 135 -7.92 15.09 -3.02
N VAL A 136 -7.49 14.55 -4.16
CA VAL A 136 -6.09 14.17 -4.38
C VAL A 136 -5.17 15.38 -4.44
N SER A 137 -5.62 16.48 -5.07
CA SER A 137 -4.84 17.73 -5.12
C SER A 137 -4.61 18.29 -3.72
N LYS A 138 -5.64 18.28 -2.86
CA LYS A 138 -5.52 18.66 -1.45
C LYS A 138 -4.62 17.71 -0.67
N ALA A 139 -4.73 16.39 -0.87
CA ALA A 139 -3.88 15.43 -0.18
C ALA A 139 -2.39 15.58 -0.54
N ILE A 140 -2.07 15.87 -1.81
CA ILE A 140 -0.70 16.16 -2.24
C ILE A 140 -0.19 17.43 -1.57
N HIS A 141 -1.00 18.49 -1.56
CA HIS A 141 -0.66 19.76 -0.90
C HIS A 141 -0.42 19.57 0.61
N ASP A 142 -1.38 18.98 1.33
CA ASP A 142 -1.31 18.75 2.78
C ASP A 142 -0.14 17.80 3.16
N THR A 143 0.31 16.93 2.24
CA THR A 143 1.49 16.08 2.44
C THR A 143 2.80 16.85 2.19
N ALA A 144 2.82 17.80 1.26
CA ALA A 144 3.99 18.60 0.92
C ALA A 144 4.29 19.72 1.92
N GLU A 145 3.32 20.13 2.73
CA GLU A 145 3.51 21.09 3.83
C GLU A 145 4.23 20.51 5.06
N PHE A 146 4.55 19.21 5.05
CA PHE A 146 5.23 18.50 6.15
C PHE A 146 6.75 18.52 6.06
#